data_AF-A0A7X0V4W8-F1
#
_entry.id   AF-A0A7X0V4W8-F1
#
_cell.length_a   1.000
_cell.length_b   1.000
_cell.length_c   1.000
_cell.angle_alpha   90.00
_cell.angle_beta   90.00
_cell.angle_gamma   90.00
#
_symmetry.space_group_name_H-M   'P 1'
#
loop_
_entity.id
_entity.type
_entity.pdbx_description
1 polymer ?
#
loop_
_entity_poly.entity_id
_entity_poly.type
_entity_poly.pdbx_seq_one_letter_code
_entity_poly.pdbx_strand_id
1 'polypeptide(L)'
;MKILLKLEDLAKLVLAYAGTLYLGFEWWLFFALLLAPDLGMLGYLFGSKAGAWVYNLFHHQGVAIVVGLVGLYLGDTYLQFAGLLLFGHSAMDRALGYGLKYNDHFKHTHLGWIGPQSKQGYYKPREL
;
A
#
# COMPACT_ATOMS: atom_id res chain seq x y z
N MET A 1 -7.02 14.42 -14.13
CA MET A 1 -7.21 13.10 -13.50
C MET A 1 -6.12 12.71 -12.51
N LYS A 2 -4.81 12.79 -12.85
CA LYS A 2 -3.72 12.38 -11.93
C LYS A 2 -3.77 13.06 -10.55
N ILE A 3 -4.00 14.36 -10.50
CA ILE A 3 -4.09 15.11 -9.22
C ILE A 3 -5.31 14.65 -8.41
N LEU A 4 -6.46 14.43 -9.05
CA LEU A 4 -7.68 13.96 -8.37
C LEU A 4 -7.45 12.59 -7.70
N LEU A 5 -6.85 11.64 -8.41
CA LEU A 5 -6.51 10.33 -7.85
C LEU A 5 -5.56 10.43 -6.65
N LYS A 6 -4.54 11.31 -6.73
CA LYS A 6 -3.64 11.56 -5.61
C LYS A 6 -4.35 12.17 -4.41
N LEU A 7 -5.32 13.07 -4.64
CA LEU A 7 -6.12 13.66 -3.57
C LEU A 7 -7.05 12.62 -2.93
N GLU A 8 -7.62 11.70 -3.70
CA GLU A 8 -8.41 10.58 -3.17
C GLU A 8 -7.54 9.68 -2.27
N ASP A 9 -6.34 9.33 -2.70
CA ASP A 9 -5.43 8.51 -1.90
C ASP A 9 -4.90 9.27 -0.66
N LEU A 10 -4.65 10.57 -0.76
CA LEU A 10 -4.33 11.39 0.40
C LEU A 10 -5.50 11.46 1.40
N ALA A 11 -6.74 11.56 0.91
CA ALA A 11 -7.92 11.55 1.77
C ALA A 11 -8.06 10.22 2.53
N LYS A 12 -7.72 9.08 1.90
CA LYS A 12 -7.68 7.76 2.55
C LYS A 12 -6.61 7.71 3.65
N LEU A 13 -5.43 8.27 3.41
CA LEU A 13 -4.36 8.38 4.43
C LEU A 13 -4.82 9.22 5.63
N VAL A 14 -5.45 10.38 5.37
CA VAL A 14 -6.00 11.26 6.42
C VAL A 14 -7.10 10.53 7.20
N LEU A 15 -7.97 9.77 6.54
CA LEU A 15 -8.99 8.97 7.20
C LEU A 15 -8.38 7.90 8.11
N ALA A 16 -7.33 7.20 7.65
CA ALA A 16 -6.62 6.21 8.45
C ALA A 16 -5.98 6.81 9.71
N TYR A 17 -5.36 7.98 9.55
CA TYR A 17 -4.76 8.72 10.66
C TYR A 17 -5.82 9.21 11.66
N ALA A 18 -6.91 9.83 11.17
CA ALA A 18 -8.01 10.26 12.01
C ALA A 18 -8.67 9.09 12.76
N GLY A 19 -8.83 7.93 12.10
CA GLY A 19 -9.30 6.70 12.74
C GLY A 19 -8.37 6.23 13.86
N THR A 20 -7.05 6.36 13.69
CA THR A 20 -6.07 6.01 14.73
C THR A 20 -6.23 6.89 15.96
N LEU A 21 -6.38 8.20 15.78
CA LEU A 21 -6.63 9.14 16.88
C LEU A 21 -7.97 8.86 17.57
N TYR A 22 -9.01 8.51 16.79
CA TYR A 22 -10.32 8.15 17.33
C TYR A 22 -10.27 6.89 18.22
N LEU A 23 -9.41 5.92 17.89
CA LEU A 23 -9.16 4.74 18.72
C LEU A 23 -8.39 5.05 20.02
N GLY A 24 -7.92 6.30 20.21
CA GLY A 24 -7.20 6.73 21.40
C GLY A 24 -5.70 6.39 21.39
N PHE A 25 -5.14 6.00 20.25
CA PHE A 25 -3.69 5.80 20.13
C PHE A 25 -2.95 7.15 20.07
N GLU A 26 -1.72 7.16 20.57
CA GLU A 26 -0.82 8.31 20.49
C GLU A 26 -0.58 8.73 19.03
N TRP A 27 -0.66 10.03 18.76
CA TRP A 27 -0.61 10.59 17.40
C TRP A 27 0.64 10.19 16.61
N TRP A 28 1.78 10.01 17.29
CA TRP A 28 3.05 9.69 16.66
C TRP A 28 3.17 8.21 16.28
N LEU A 29 2.40 7.31 16.92
CA LEU A 29 2.49 5.87 16.66
C LEU A 29 2.14 5.52 15.22
N PHE A 30 1.14 6.19 14.66
CA PHE A 30 0.76 6.01 13.26
C PHE A 30 1.96 6.28 12.33
N PHE A 31 2.63 7.42 12.50
CA PHE A 31 3.77 7.79 11.66
C PHE A 31 5.01 6.93 11.91
N ALA A 32 5.27 6.57 13.17
CA ALA A 32 6.40 5.70 13.53
C ALA A 32 6.28 4.30 12.90
N LEU A 33 5.06 3.78 12.82
CA LEU A 33 4.78 2.45 12.26
C LEU A 33 4.35 2.48 10.80
N LEU A 34 4.16 3.67 10.20
CA LEU A 34 3.62 3.81 8.85
C LEU A 34 4.44 3.02 7.82
N LEU A 35 5.77 2.96 8.01
CA LEU A 35 6.69 2.23 7.14
C LEU A 35 6.88 0.75 7.52
N ALA A 36 6.25 0.25 8.60
CA ALA A 36 6.37 -1.16 8.99
C ALA A 36 5.89 -2.14 7.90
N PRO A 37 4.80 -1.87 7.13
CA PRO A 37 4.37 -2.74 6.03
C PRO A 37 5.43 -2.95 4.93
N ASP A 38 6.38 -2.01 4.77
CA ASP A 38 7.47 -2.11 3.79
C ASP A 38 8.47 -3.24 4.09
N LEU A 39 8.48 -3.78 5.31
CA LEU A 39 9.22 -5.00 5.63
C LEU A 39 8.80 -6.18 4.74
N GLY A 40 7.60 -6.15 4.15
CA GLY A 40 7.16 -7.12 3.15
C GLY A 40 8.06 -7.19 1.92
N MET A 41 8.84 -6.13 1.62
CA MET A 41 9.84 -6.14 0.56
C MET A 41 10.99 -7.14 0.81
N LEU A 42 11.23 -7.56 2.05
CA LEU A 42 12.22 -8.60 2.35
C LEU A 42 11.91 -9.94 1.66
N GLY A 43 10.65 -10.18 1.26
CA GLY A 43 10.29 -11.33 0.44
C GLY A 43 11.05 -11.40 -0.89
N TYR A 44 11.53 -10.26 -1.42
CA TYR A 44 12.34 -10.23 -2.64
C TYR A 44 13.73 -10.87 -2.47
N LEU A 45 14.19 -11.10 -1.24
CA LEU A 45 15.39 -11.91 -0.96
C LEU A 45 15.23 -13.36 -1.44
N PHE A 46 13.99 -13.84 -1.57
CA PHE A 46 13.64 -15.18 -2.06
C PHE A 46 13.14 -15.18 -3.52
N GLY A 47 13.30 -14.06 -4.24
CA GLY A 47 12.94 -13.91 -5.65
C GLY A 47 11.69 -13.05 -5.90
N SER A 48 11.47 -12.69 -7.17
CA SER A 48 10.45 -11.71 -7.57
C SER A 48 9.02 -12.15 -7.23
N LYS A 49 8.70 -13.44 -7.43
CA LYS A 49 7.36 -13.99 -7.14
C LYS A 49 7.05 -13.91 -5.65
N ALA A 50 7.93 -14.43 -4.79
CA ALA A 50 7.75 -14.42 -3.35
C ALA A 50 7.67 -12.97 -2.82
N GLY A 51 8.57 -12.11 -3.29
CA GLY A 51 8.57 -10.69 -2.94
C GLY A 51 7.29 -9.97 -3.32
N ALA A 52 6.78 -10.17 -4.54
CA ALA A 52 5.53 -9.54 -4.98
C ALA A 52 4.33 -10.01 -4.16
N TRP A 53 4.22 -11.31 -3.84
CA TRP A 53 3.14 -11.82 -2.98
C TRP A 53 3.17 -11.23 -1.57
N VAL A 54 4.32 -11.29 -0.89
CA VAL A 54 4.46 -10.79 0.48
C VAL A 54 4.24 -9.28 0.52
N TYR A 55 4.85 -8.52 -0.40
CA TYR A 55 4.63 -7.07 -0.50
C TYR A 55 3.14 -6.76 -0.74
N ASN A 56 2.51 -7.42 -1.71
CA ASN A 56 1.12 -7.14 -2.06
C ASN A 56 0.17 -7.44 -0.90
N LEU A 57 0.42 -8.47 -0.10
CA LEU A 57 -0.40 -8.78 1.08
C LEU A 57 -0.50 -7.58 2.04
N PHE A 58 0.63 -6.95 2.35
CA PHE A 58 0.69 -5.79 3.25
C PHE A 58 0.25 -4.47 2.59
N HIS A 59 0.23 -4.41 1.25
CA HIS A 59 -0.15 -3.21 0.49
C HIS A 59 -1.55 -3.32 -0.15
N HIS A 60 -2.29 -4.40 0.09
CA HIS A 60 -3.61 -4.60 -0.49
C HIS A 60 -4.69 -3.94 0.38
N GLN A 61 -5.33 -2.88 -0.11
CA GLN A 61 -6.35 -2.13 0.62
C GLN A 61 -7.53 -3.01 1.07
N GLY A 62 -7.92 -4.01 0.28
CA GLY A 62 -8.96 -4.96 0.69
C GLY A 62 -8.55 -5.85 1.88
N VAL A 63 -7.27 -6.21 1.98
CA VAL A 63 -6.75 -6.98 3.13
C VAL A 63 -6.76 -6.10 4.36
N ALA A 64 -6.30 -4.84 4.22
CA ALA A 64 -6.33 -3.86 5.29
C ALA A 64 -7.75 -3.63 5.85
N ILE A 65 -8.76 -3.52 4.96
CA ILE A 65 -10.17 -3.41 5.36
C ILE A 65 -10.63 -4.66 6.11
N VAL A 66 -10.33 -5.87 5.61
CA VAL A 66 -10.71 -7.11 6.29
C VAL A 66 -10.07 -7.19 7.68
N VAL A 67 -8.79 -6.87 7.82
CA VAL A 67 -8.10 -6.83 9.13
C VAL A 67 -8.81 -5.86 10.08
N GLY A 68 -9.11 -4.63 9.63
CA GLY A 68 -9.82 -3.65 10.43
C GLY A 68 -11.23 -4.09 10.82
N LEU A 69 -12.00 -4.70 9.90
CA LEU A 69 -13.34 -5.22 10.17
C LEU A 69 -13.33 -6.40 11.14
N VAL A 70 -12.34 -7.29 11.06
CA VAL A 70 -12.15 -8.36 12.05
C VAL A 70 -11.85 -7.75 13.41
N GLY A 71 -10.99 -6.73 13.49
CA GLY A 71 -10.74 -5.98 14.73
C GLY A 71 -12.00 -5.33 15.30
N LEU A 72 -12.86 -4.77 14.45
CA LEU A 72 -14.15 -4.21 14.87
C LEU A 72 -15.08 -5.31 15.41
N TYR A 73 -15.20 -6.42 14.70
CA TYR A 73 -16.04 -7.55 15.11
C TYR A 73 -15.60 -8.15 16.45
N LEU A 74 -14.28 -8.22 16.69
CA LEU A 74 -13.71 -8.74 17.93
C LEU A 74 -13.61 -7.72 19.06
N GLY A 75 -13.85 -6.42 18.77
CA GLY A 75 -13.61 -5.33 19.74
C GLY A 75 -12.13 -5.08 20.05
N ASP A 76 -11.21 -5.55 19.20
CA ASP A 76 -9.76 -5.42 19.38
C ASP A 76 -9.25 -4.14 18.71
N THR A 77 -8.87 -3.15 19.52
CA THR A 77 -8.39 -1.85 19.03
C THR A 77 -7.02 -1.92 18.37
N TYR A 78 -6.16 -2.87 18.74
CA TYR A 78 -4.85 -3.07 18.09
C TYR A 78 -5.02 -3.64 16.69
N LEU A 79 -5.97 -4.57 16.51
CA LEU A 79 -6.27 -5.12 15.20
C LEU A 79 -6.95 -4.10 14.29
N GLN A 80 -7.82 -3.24 14.84
CA GLN A 80 -8.38 -2.08 14.12
C GLN A 80 -7.28 -1.11 13.68
N PHE A 81 -6.35 -0.78 14.59
CA PHE A 81 -5.19 0.05 14.28
C PHE A 81 -4.30 -0.58 13.21
N ALA A 82 -4.04 -1.88 13.26
CA ALA A 82 -3.29 -2.58 12.22
C ALA A 82 -3.97 -2.46 10.84
N GLY A 83 -5.30 -2.61 10.78
CA GLY A 83 -6.07 -2.38 9.55
C GLY A 83 -5.94 -0.95 9.02
N LEU A 84 -6.07 0.05 9.89
CA LEU A 84 -5.89 1.46 9.53
C LEU A 84 -4.45 1.75 9.06
N LEU A 85 -3.44 1.19 9.73
CA LEU A 85 -2.04 1.35 9.38
C LEU A 85 -1.74 0.80 7.98
N LEU A 86 -2.19 -0.42 7.68
CA LEU A 86 -2.05 -1.04 6.35
C LEU A 86 -2.79 -0.23 5.28
N PHE A 87 -3.99 0.26 5.60
CA PHE A 87 -4.81 1.04 4.66
C PHE A 87 -4.15 2.39 4.35
N GLY A 88 -3.68 3.08 5.39
CA GLY A 88 -2.97 4.35 5.30
C GLY A 88 -1.67 4.23 4.51
N HIS A 89 -0.82 3.25 4.82
CA HIS A 89 0.42 3.00 4.09
C HIS A 89 0.17 2.72 2.61
N SER A 90 -0.76 1.81 2.29
CA SER A 90 -1.13 1.51 0.91
C SER A 90 -1.66 2.73 0.15
N ALA A 91 -2.43 3.60 0.81
CA ALA A 91 -2.93 4.83 0.22
C ALA A 91 -1.80 5.85 -0.02
N MET A 92 -0.90 6.04 0.95
CA MET A 92 0.29 6.88 0.79
C MET A 92 1.13 6.44 -0.42
N ASP A 93 1.38 5.14 -0.54
CA ASP A 93 2.12 4.56 -1.66
C ASP A 93 1.48 4.93 -3.01
N ARG A 94 0.17 4.76 -3.14
CA ARG A 94 -0.57 5.10 -4.38
C ARG A 94 -0.53 6.59 -4.69
N ALA A 95 -0.65 7.47 -3.69
CA ALA A 95 -0.53 8.91 -3.86
C ALA A 95 0.88 9.33 -4.38
N LEU A 96 1.91 8.58 -3.96
CA LEU A 96 3.30 8.76 -4.40
C LEU A 96 3.62 8.07 -5.74
N GLY A 97 2.71 7.24 -6.26
CA GLY A 97 2.87 6.53 -7.54
C GLY A 97 3.46 5.12 -7.41
N TYR A 98 3.56 4.60 -6.18
CA TYR A 98 3.79 3.19 -5.89
C TYR A 98 2.48 2.40 -5.93
N GLY A 99 2.58 1.08 -5.96
CA GLY A 99 1.39 0.24 -6.02
C GLY A 99 1.73 -1.24 -5.97
N LEU A 100 0.68 -2.07 -6.01
CA LEU A 100 0.78 -3.53 -6.08
C LEU A 100 1.70 -3.97 -7.22
N LYS A 101 2.58 -4.90 -6.90
CA LYS A 101 3.67 -5.41 -7.73
C LYS A 101 3.20 -6.58 -8.58
N TYR A 102 3.65 -6.61 -9.83
CA TYR A 102 3.59 -7.82 -10.63
C TYR A 102 4.73 -8.77 -10.25
N ASN A 103 4.53 -10.06 -10.50
CA ASN A 103 5.46 -11.13 -10.12
C ASN A 103 6.74 -11.20 -10.98
N ASP A 104 6.82 -10.36 -12.01
CA ASP A 104 7.92 -10.29 -12.97
C ASP A 104 9.05 -9.34 -12.52
N HIS A 105 8.74 -8.22 -11.87
CA HIS A 105 9.75 -7.24 -11.47
C HIS A 105 9.30 -6.30 -10.35
N PHE A 106 10.21 -5.96 -9.41
CA PHE A 106 9.94 -5.07 -8.26
C PHE A 106 9.44 -3.66 -8.65
N LYS A 107 9.85 -3.17 -9.83
CA LYS A 107 9.44 -1.84 -10.34
C LYS A 107 8.15 -1.88 -11.17
N HIS A 108 7.65 -3.05 -11.54
CA HIS A 108 6.45 -3.17 -12.35
C HIS A 108 5.23 -3.25 -11.44
N THR A 109 4.33 -2.26 -11.54
CA THR A 109 3.15 -2.15 -10.70
C THR A 109 1.88 -2.01 -11.53
N HIS A 110 0.72 -2.20 -10.90
CA HIS A 110 -0.56 -1.92 -11.54
C HIS A 110 -0.76 -0.44 -11.96
N LEU A 111 0.02 0.50 -11.42
CA LEU A 111 0.05 1.90 -11.84
C LEU A 111 1.07 2.17 -12.97
N GLY A 112 1.80 1.13 -13.39
CA GLY A 112 2.87 1.20 -14.38
C GLY A 112 4.26 0.97 -13.78
N TRP A 113 5.29 1.26 -14.58
CA TRP A 113 6.69 1.14 -14.19
C TRP A 113 7.14 2.29 -13.29
N ILE A 114 7.87 1.99 -12.22
CA ILE A 114 8.49 3.00 -11.35
C ILE A 114 9.82 3.46 -11.98
N GLY A 115 10.04 4.78 -12.05
CA GLY A 115 11.28 5.38 -12.53
C GLY A 115 11.27 5.78 -14.02
N PRO A 116 12.44 6.03 -14.63
CA PRO A 116 12.55 6.59 -15.99
C PRO A 116 11.85 5.78 -17.08
N GLN A 117 11.69 4.46 -16.90
CA GLN A 117 10.93 3.61 -17.82
C GLN A 117 9.42 3.97 -17.88
N SER A 118 8.88 4.71 -16.90
CA SER A 118 7.49 5.22 -16.93
C SER A 118 7.18 6.18 -18.09
N LYS A 119 8.22 6.77 -18.70
CA LYS A 119 8.09 7.72 -19.83
C LYS A 119 8.22 7.06 -21.21
N GLN A 120 8.63 5.79 -21.29
CA GLN A 120 8.64 5.06 -22.55
C GLN A 120 7.28 4.39 -22.73
N GLY A 121 6.36 5.13 -23.37
CA GLY A 121 5.12 4.57 -23.86
C GLY A 121 5.38 3.36 -24.76
N TYR A 122 4.55 2.33 -24.55
CA TYR A 122 4.29 1.22 -25.46
C TYR A 122 5.52 0.56 -26.11
N TYR A 123 5.80 -0.65 -25.64
CA TYR A 123 6.45 -1.69 -26.44
C TYR A 123 5.77 -1.73 -27.82
N LYS A 124 6.39 -1.16 -28.87
CA LYS A 124 5.95 -1.41 -30.25
C LYS A 124 6.11 -2.92 -30.47
N PRO A 125 5.03 -3.66 -30.80
CA PRO A 125 5.21 -5.00 -31.33
C PRO A 125 6.12 -4.87 -32.56
N ARG A 126 7.15 -5.71 -32.62
CA ARG A 126 7.99 -5.81 -33.81
C ARG A 126 7.08 -6.41 -34.89
N GLU A 127 6.63 -5.59 -35.83
CA GLU A 127 5.96 -6.09 -37.04
C GLU A 127 6.94 -7.06 -37.71
N LEU A 128 6.51 -8.31 -37.84
CA LEU A 128 7.18 -9.36 -38.63
C LEU A 128 6.73 -9.24 -40.08
#